data_AF-A0A2V8Q261-F1
#
_entry.id   AF-A0A2V8Q261-F1
#
_cell.length_a   1.000
_cell.length_b   1.000
_cell.length_c   1.000
_cell.angle_alpha   90.00
_cell.angle_beta   90.00
_cell.angle_gamma   90.00
#
_symmetry.space_group_name_H-M   'P 1'
#
loop_
_entity.id
_entity.type
_entity.pdbx_description
1 polymer ?
#
loop_
_entity_poly.entity_id
_entity_poly.type
_entity_poly.pdbx_seq_one_letter_code
_entity_poly.pdbx_strand_id
1 'polypeptide(L)'
;MATSSKKVVKKARPRKSRIDLAQYARLRTILDSLDIGALRYYLDARSAAEREQRFEKLKSALLPIIREIWNGGEGLADCPEGYIDCGGVCVPYQCVGSEF
;
A
#
# COMPACT_ATOMS: atom_id res chain seq x y z
N MET A 1 49.03 35.93 22.79
CA MET A 1 48.36 34.62 22.89
C MET A 1 46.93 34.86 23.35
N ALA A 2 45.93 34.52 22.53
CA ALA A 2 44.52 34.48 22.93
C ALA A 2 43.82 33.41 22.10
N THR A 3 43.68 32.21 22.65
CA THR A 3 42.97 31.09 22.01
C THR A 3 41.47 31.23 22.26
N SER A 4 40.75 31.76 21.27
CA SER A 4 39.28 31.76 21.31
C SER A 4 38.77 30.37 20.98
N SER A 5 38.11 29.76 21.97
CA SER A 5 37.59 28.39 21.92
C SER A 5 36.46 28.28 20.91
N LYS A 6 36.64 27.44 19.87
CA LYS A 6 35.59 27.08 18.92
C LYS A 6 34.46 26.36 19.65
N LYS A 7 33.30 27.02 19.78
CA LYS A 7 32.06 26.44 20.29
C LYS A 7 31.57 25.39 19.30
N VAL A 8 31.73 24.12 19.62
CA VAL A 8 31.24 23.00 18.80
C VAL A 8 29.70 23.02 18.86
N VAL A 9 29.08 23.47 17.77
CA VAL A 9 27.63 23.32 17.55
C VAL A 9 27.37 21.83 17.35
N LYS A 10 26.88 21.15 18.39
CA LYS A 10 26.40 19.78 18.29
C LYS A 10 25.22 19.79 17.31
N LYS A 11 25.44 19.30 16.08
CA LYS A 11 24.36 19.00 15.12
C LYS A 11 23.36 18.08 15.84
N ALA A 12 22.16 18.59 16.12
CA ALA A 12 21.09 17.79 16.65
C ALA A 12 20.79 16.67 15.64
N ARG A 13 20.90 15.41 16.07
CA ARG A 13 20.49 14.28 15.24
C ARG A 13 19.00 14.46 14.89
N PRO A 14 18.58 14.24 13.63
CA PRO A 14 17.17 14.28 13.29
C PRO A 14 16.43 13.29 14.20
N ARG A 15 15.48 13.79 14.98
CA ARG A 15 14.58 12.93 15.75
C ARG A 15 13.86 12.06 14.72
N LYS A 16 14.01 10.73 14.78
CA LYS A 16 13.13 9.81 14.06
C LYS A 16 11.71 10.29 14.30
N SER A 17 11.00 10.66 13.23
CA SER A 17 9.59 11.04 13.35
C SER A 17 8.89 9.86 14.02
N ARG A 18 8.27 10.11 15.17
CA ARG A 18 7.44 9.09 15.80
C ARG A 18 6.26 8.86 14.87
N ILE A 19 5.98 7.60 14.57
CA ILE A 19 4.77 7.20 13.85
C ILE A 19 3.56 7.78 14.59
N ASP A 20 2.70 8.50 13.88
CA ASP A 20 1.45 8.97 14.42
C ASP A 20 0.46 7.79 14.48
N LEU A 21 0.28 7.25 15.70
CA LEU A 21 -0.59 6.10 15.93
C LEU A 21 -2.06 6.38 15.57
N ALA A 22 -2.52 7.63 15.66
CA ALA A 22 -3.89 7.98 15.31
C ALA A 22 -4.07 8.02 13.78
N GLN A 23 -3.08 8.50 13.04
CA GLN A 23 -3.08 8.40 11.57
C GLN A 23 -3.03 6.94 11.12
N TYR A 24 -2.15 6.13 11.72
CA TYR A 24 -2.06 4.70 11.43
C TYR A 24 -3.39 3.98 11.68
N ALA A 25 -4.00 4.20 12.84
CA ALA A 25 -5.29 3.58 13.18
C ALA A 25 -6.38 3.97 12.16
N ARG A 26 -6.47 5.24 11.78
CA ARG A 26 -7.43 5.71 10.76
C ARG A 26 -7.20 5.06 9.39
N LEU A 27 -5.94 5.01 8.95
CA LEU A 27 -5.60 4.33 7.70
C LEU A 27 -6.02 2.86 7.74
N ARG A 28 -5.74 2.18 8.86
CA ARG A 28 -6.14 0.78 9.05
C ARG A 28 -7.66 0.60 8.95
N THR A 29 -8.44 1.45 9.63
CA THR A 29 -9.90 1.41 9.55
C THR A 29 -10.42 1.58 8.12
N ILE A 30 -9.81 2.49 7.34
CA ILE A 30 -10.19 2.69 5.93
C ILE A 30 -9.89 1.42 5.11
N LEU A 31 -8.71 0.84 5.27
CA LEU A 31 -8.31 -0.38 4.56
C LEU A 31 -9.18 -1.59 4.94
N ASP A 32 -9.49 -1.75 6.22
CA ASP A 32 -10.36 -2.83 6.70
C ASP A 32 -11.78 -2.69 6.12
N SER A 33 -12.31 -1.46 6.06
CA SER A 33 -13.62 -1.20 5.45
C SER A 33 -13.62 -1.45 3.94
N LEU A 34 -12.51 -1.11 3.25
CA LEU A 34 -12.36 -1.35 1.82
C LEU A 34 -12.34 -2.84 1.52
N ASP A 35 -11.54 -3.61 2.25
CA ASP A 35 -11.38 -5.05 2.09
C ASP A 35 -12.71 -5.79 2.33
N ILE A 36 -13.27 -5.64 3.53
CA ILE A 36 -14.53 -6.31 3.91
C ILE A 36 -15.68 -5.87 3.00
N GLY A 37 -15.76 -4.57 2.66
CA GLY A 37 -16.78 -4.02 1.79
C GLY A 37 -16.70 -4.55 0.35
N ALA A 38 -15.49 -4.64 -0.22
CA ALA A 38 -15.26 -5.17 -1.56
C ALA A 38 -15.62 -6.66 -1.64
N LEU A 39 -15.17 -7.45 -0.67
CA LEU A 39 -15.49 -8.88 -0.59
C LEU A 39 -16.99 -9.11 -0.47
N ARG A 40 -17.65 -8.37 0.43
CA ARG A 40 -19.11 -8.45 0.58
C ARG A 40 -19.83 -8.07 -0.72
N TYR A 41 -19.42 -6.97 -1.36
CA TYR A 41 -20.00 -6.54 -2.63
C TYR A 41 -19.86 -7.62 -3.71
N TYR A 42 -18.70 -8.27 -3.84
CA TYR A 42 -18.52 -9.38 -4.78
C TYR A 42 -19.39 -10.59 -4.46
N LEU A 43 -19.47 -10.98 -3.18
CA LEU A 43 -20.19 -12.16 -2.72
C LEU A 43 -21.73 -11.99 -2.73
N ASP A 44 -22.23 -10.76 -2.54
CA ASP A 44 -23.67 -10.42 -2.54
C ASP A 44 -24.30 -10.48 -3.95
N ALA A 45 -23.57 -10.93 -4.99
CA ALA A 45 -24.09 -11.11 -6.35
C ALA A 45 -25.05 -12.31 -6.44
N ARG A 46 -26.17 -12.16 -7.15
CA ARG A 46 -27.22 -13.19 -7.30
C ARG A 46 -26.94 -14.20 -8.40
N SER A 47 -25.99 -13.92 -9.28
CA SER A 47 -25.62 -14.81 -10.39
C SER A 47 -24.12 -14.74 -10.69
N ALA A 48 -23.60 -15.73 -11.42
CA ALA A 48 -22.21 -15.74 -11.86
C ALA A 48 -21.89 -14.54 -12.79
N ALA A 49 -22.81 -14.21 -13.71
CA ALA A 49 -22.62 -13.07 -14.61
C ALA A 49 -22.57 -11.73 -13.86
N GLU A 50 -23.44 -11.54 -12.85
CA GLU A 50 -23.37 -10.36 -12.00
C GLU A 50 -22.09 -10.32 -11.19
N ARG A 51 -21.65 -11.46 -10.65
CA ARG A 51 -20.41 -11.57 -9.88
C ARG A 51 -19.19 -11.17 -10.71
N GLU A 52 -19.14 -11.59 -11.96
CA GLU A 52 -18.09 -11.20 -12.92
C GLU A 52 -18.10 -9.69 -13.18
N GLN A 53 -19.27 -9.10 -13.42
CA GLN A 53 -19.40 -7.64 -13.58
C GLN A 53 -18.95 -6.87 -12.34
N ARG A 54 -19.29 -7.38 -11.14
CA ARG A 54 -18.85 -6.78 -9.87
C ARG A 54 -17.34 -6.91 -9.68
N PHE A 55 -16.74 -8.03 -10.07
CA PHE A 55 -15.29 -8.22 -10.07
C PHE A 55 -14.58 -7.21 -10.97
N GLU A 56 -14.98 -7.11 -12.23
CA GLU A 56 -14.36 -6.16 -13.17
C GLU A 56 -14.53 -4.70 -12.71
N LYS A 57 -15.68 -4.36 -12.10
CA LYS A 57 -15.88 -3.05 -11.48
C LYS A 57 -14.90 -2.79 -10.32
N LEU A 58 -14.73 -3.73 -9.41
CA LEU A 58 -13.79 -3.61 -8.29
C LEU A 58 -12.35 -3.50 -8.82
N LYS A 59 -11.97 -4.37 -9.74
CA LYS A 59 -10.65 -4.38 -10.38
C LYS A 59 -10.34 -3.04 -11.07
N SER A 60 -11.27 -2.51 -11.85
CA SER A 60 -11.13 -1.21 -12.53
C SER A 60 -10.98 -0.04 -11.55
N ALA A 61 -11.63 -0.09 -10.39
CA ALA A 61 -11.54 0.95 -9.38
C ALA A 61 -10.28 0.84 -8.51
N LEU A 62 -9.88 -0.37 -8.13
CA LEU A 62 -8.84 -0.61 -7.13
C LEU A 62 -7.43 -0.70 -7.73
N LEU A 63 -7.26 -1.32 -8.90
CA LEU A 63 -5.93 -1.47 -9.49
C LEU A 63 -5.20 -0.14 -9.72
N PRO A 64 -5.85 0.95 -10.18
CA PRO A 64 -5.17 2.24 -10.31
C PRO A 64 -4.63 2.76 -8.98
N ILE A 65 -5.42 2.66 -7.91
CA ILE A 65 -5.03 3.08 -6.56
C ILE A 65 -3.86 2.24 -6.04
N ILE A 66 -3.94 0.91 -6.19
CA ILE A 66 -2.88 -0.02 -5.80
C ILE A 66 -1.58 0.31 -6.53
N ARG A 67 -1.65 0.50 -7.85
CA ARG A 67 -0.49 0.86 -8.67
C ARG A 67 0.09 2.20 -8.27
N GLU A 68 -0.73 3.20 -7.98
CA GLU A 68 -0.23 4.51 -7.52
C GLU A 68 0.52 4.40 -6.19
N ILE A 69 -0.03 3.64 -5.23
CA ILE A 69 0.59 3.42 -3.91
C ILE A 69 1.91 2.67 -4.03
N TRP A 70 1.95 1.58 -4.81
CA TRP A 70 3.17 0.79 -4.97
C TRP A 70 4.18 1.49 -5.85
N ASN A 71 3.79 2.11 -6.96
CA ASN A 71 4.72 2.63 -7.96
C ASN A 71 5.07 4.11 -7.78
N GLY A 72 4.57 4.77 -6.74
CA GLY A 72 4.89 6.16 -6.41
C GLY A 72 4.63 7.16 -7.54
N GLY A 73 3.75 6.82 -8.49
CA GLY A 73 3.51 7.60 -9.71
C GLY A 73 4.56 7.48 -10.81
N GLU A 74 5.74 6.88 -10.58
CA GLU A 74 6.84 6.78 -11.56
C GLU A 74 7.31 5.36 -11.88
N GLY A 75 6.60 4.33 -11.42
CA GLY A 75 6.89 2.93 -11.76
C GLY A 75 7.90 2.29 -10.81
N LEU A 76 7.44 1.48 -9.85
CA LEU A 76 8.31 0.43 -9.32
C LEU A 76 8.33 -0.69 -10.37
N ALA A 77 9.52 -0.97 -10.88
CA ALA A 77 9.73 -2.04 -11.87
C ALA A 77 9.48 -3.43 -11.27
N ASP A 78 9.73 -3.59 -9.96
CA ASP A 78 9.66 -4.86 -9.25
C ASP A 78 9.00 -4.70 -7.87
N CYS A 79 8.31 -5.74 -7.42
CA CYS A 79 7.80 -5.79 -6.05
C CYS A 79 8.94 -5.82 -5.03
N PRO A 80 8.78 -5.16 -3.85
CA PRO A 80 9.81 -5.18 -2.82
C PRO A 80 10.14 -6.59 -2.33
N GLU A 81 11.32 -6.73 -1.71
CA GLU A 81 11.75 -8.00 -1.12
C GLU A 81 10.68 -8.60 -0.19
N GLY A 82 10.39 -9.90 -0.39
CA GLY A 82 9.35 -10.62 0.34
C GLY A 82 7.95 -10.54 -0.28
N TYR A 83 7.78 -9.80 -1.38
CA TYR A 83 6.54 -9.73 -2.15
C TYR A 83 6.71 -10.35 -3.53
N ILE A 84 5.61 -10.85 -4.08
CA ILE A 84 5.50 -11.46 -5.40
C ILE A 84 4.58 -10.56 -6.24
N ASP A 85 4.96 -10.30 -7.50
CA ASP A 85 4.10 -9.59 -8.45
C ASP A 85 3.02 -10.53 -9.00
N CYS A 86 1.77 -10.26 -8.64
CA CYS A 86 0.59 -10.94 -9.18
C CYS A 86 -0.20 -10.03 -10.12
N GLY A 87 0.42 -9.67 -11.26
CA GLY A 87 -0.26 -8.90 -12.32
C GLY A 87 -0.33 -7.39 -12.04
N GLY A 88 0.77 -6.83 -11.52
CA GLY A 88 0.88 -5.44 -11.09
C GLY A 88 0.38 -5.19 -9.67
N VAL A 89 0.32 -6.24 -8.83
CA VAL A 89 -0.08 -6.16 -7.42
C VAL A 89 0.93 -6.95 -6.59
N CYS A 90 1.64 -6.25 -5.70
CA CYS A 90 2.62 -6.87 -4.82
C CYS A 90 1.95 -7.48 -3.59
N VAL A 91 2.08 -8.80 -3.43
CA VAL A 91 1.48 -9.55 -2.32
C VAL A 91 2.50 -10.47 -1.63
N PRO A 92 2.35 -10.75 -0.32
CA PRO A 92 3.30 -11.59 0.43
C PRO A 92 2.97 -13.11 0.33
N TYR A 93 2.26 -13.52 -0.72
CA TYR A 93 1.79 -14.90 -0.92
C TYR A 93 1.87 -15.30 -2.39
N GLN A 94 1.84 -16.60 -2.68
CA GLN A 94 1.90 -17.10 -4.06
C GLN A 94 0.64 -16.74 -4.84
N CYS A 95 0.79 -16.29 -6.08
CA CYS A 95 -0.32 -15.99 -6.96
C CYS A 95 -1.16 -17.25 -7.21
N VAL A 96 -2.49 -17.13 -7.11
CA VAL A 96 -3.41 -18.23 -7.43
C VAL A 96 -3.68 -18.19 -8.93
N GLY A 97 -3.47 -19.31 -9.63
CA GLY A 97 -3.72 -19.42 -11.08
C GLY A 97 -2.63 -18.80 -11.96
N SER A 98 -1.36 -18.87 -11.52
CA SER A 98 -0.19 -18.35 -12.24
C SER A 98 0.16 -19.13 -13.52
N GLU A 99 -0.76 -19.15 -14.47
CA GLU A 99 -0.50 -19.37 -15.90
C GLU A 99 -0.91 -18.08 -16.61
N PHE A 100 0.02 -17.12 -16.72
CA PHE A 100 -0.06 -16.00 -17.65
C PHE A 100 0.99 -16.18 -18.74
#